data_AF-A0A4Q5J8D4-F1
#
_entry.id   AF-A0A4Q5J8D4-F1
#
_cell.length_a   1.000
_cell.length_b   1.000
_cell.length_c   1.000
_cell.angle_alpha   90.00
_cell.angle_beta   90.00
_cell.angle_gamma   90.00
#
_symmetry.space_group_name_H-M   'P 1'
#
loop_
_entity.id
_entity.type
_entity.pdbx_description
1 polymer ?
#
loop_
_entity_poly.entity_id
_entity_poly.type
_entity_poly.pdbx_seq_one_letter_code
_entity_poly.pdbx_strand_id
1 'polypeptide(L)'
;MRRGSGALVVGFVAFLGVFALLGTLLGLPLFINDDVESCNGPDVSLASPSQVESLRELSEPQLANAATIIGVGYRLGVSRKGIVVALAVAHQESGFLNYANDGRGGDLIFLQAGIEDSLGLPHQAVGSDHGSLGVFQQQWPWWGSMEELMDPAKAAEKFYRALLKVRGWESMRETAAGQAVQISAYPDAYADDVPLAEALLADPATAGAAEVTSASLESVSGGCLLGDMPPGTVTYPLPASSGYIDAHNFGSAGANWSKGHTGTDFSASCGTPVVASTAGTVVIRTDQPWSGRWLVQVSTGIGRLTTWYGHMQSLTVEDGDQVQPDDQIGTVGSEGNSTGCHLHFEVHSRGGSIYEDGIDPSQWLRENAGHELEDPGLDPDVDQAGAYTLATFNVLGHSHTKPGGNKPGWASSQERMRATVQLLDEHAIDVIGFQELQPIQAEEFRRLAGSTYELHSPPGDTENSIAFRTARFEFVAADTVAIPYFNGRIRQMPIVRLRDRTTNQDSIFINVHNPANTSRFPNQAAHRAEAVRRQVELVRSLRQRYAIPTFLTGDLNDRRDAFCGLTAGGVLAASAGGNGGSSCSPPADAGIDWILGSPDVRLIGHESLSAGIRGEVSDHPLVTTSVIPTGGVR
;
A
#
# COMPACT_ATOMS: atom_id res chain seq x y z
N MET A 1 -63.31 21.05 11.47
CA MET A 1 -64.18 20.80 12.65
C MET A 1 -63.29 20.10 13.69
N ARG A 2 -63.22 20.42 15.00
CA ARG A 2 -63.77 21.49 15.87
C ARG A 2 -62.65 21.94 16.86
N ARG A 3 -62.79 23.18 17.35
CA ARG A 3 -62.10 23.93 18.44
C ARG A 3 -61.66 23.11 19.69
N GLY A 4 -60.72 23.54 20.55
CA GLY A 4 -59.84 24.74 20.58
C GLY A 4 -59.54 25.27 22.03
N SER A 5 -58.45 26.06 22.21
CA SER A 5 -58.11 26.95 23.37
C SER A 5 -57.82 26.32 24.75
N GLY A 6 -56.96 26.83 25.66
CA GLY A 6 -55.92 27.89 25.61
C GLY A 6 -55.61 28.56 26.98
N ALA A 7 -54.32 28.80 27.32
CA ALA A 7 -53.76 29.74 28.36
C ALA A 7 -54.10 29.52 29.87
N LEU A 8 -53.43 30.09 30.90
CA LEU A 8 -52.02 30.48 31.25
C LEU A 8 -52.02 31.00 32.74
N VAL A 9 -50.85 31.30 33.38
CA VAL A 9 -50.61 32.28 34.52
C VAL A 9 -50.20 31.77 35.95
N VAL A 10 -48.87 31.85 36.22
CA VAL A 10 -48.10 32.51 37.33
C VAL A 10 -48.18 32.11 38.85
N GLY A 11 -46.97 31.89 39.43
CA GLY A 11 -46.51 32.45 40.74
C GLY A 11 -46.38 31.48 41.96
N PHE A 12 -45.51 31.68 42.97
CA PHE A 12 -44.30 32.53 43.17
C PHE A 12 -43.58 32.15 44.52
N VAL A 13 -42.24 32.15 44.60
CA VAL A 13 -41.37 32.33 45.82
C VAL A 13 -41.38 31.29 46.99
N ALA A 14 -40.37 31.15 47.90
CA ALA A 14 -38.87 31.09 47.85
C ALA A 14 -38.29 30.86 49.30
N PHE A 15 -36.94 30.75 49.44
CA PHE A 15 -36.10 30.89 50.68
C PHE A 15 -36.18 29.80 51.80
N LEU A 16 -35.19 29.59 52.70
CA LEU A 16 -33.70 29.54 52.65
C LEU A 16 -33.12 29.16 54.06
N GLY A 17 -32.05 28.35 54.12
CA GLY A 17 -31.02 28.34 55.20
C GLY A 17 -31.21 27.45 56.46
N VAL A 18 -30.20 27.17 57.31
CA VAL A 18 -28.72 27.01 57.16
C VAL A 18 -28.03 26.63 58.53
N PHE A 19 -26.88 25.90 58.49
CA PHE A 19 -25.78 25.72 59.49
C PHE A 19 -25.80 24.80 60.76
N ALA A 20 -24.80 23.89 60.79
CA ALA A 20 -23.74 23.61 61.83
C ALA A 20 -24.05 23.00 63.24
N LEU A 21 -23.11 22.39 64.01
CA LEU A 21 -21.93 21.46 63.79
C LEU A 21 -21.33 21.06 65.19
N LEU A 22 -20.43 20.04 65.28
CA LEU A 22 -19.69 19.50 66.47
C LEU A 22 -20.55 18.73 67.52
N GLY A 23 -20.13 17.74 68.34
CA GLY A 23 -18.89 16.97 68.63
C GLY A 23 -19.12 16.09 69.90
N THR A 24 -18.28 15.19 70.45
CA THR A 24 -17.00 14.54 70.08
C THR A 24 -16.58 13.46 71.15
N LEU A 25 -15.78 12.44 70.78
CA LEU A 25 -14.75 11.70 71.59
C LEU A 25 -15.10 10.71 72.75
N LEU A 26 -14.70 9.41 72.62
CA LEU A 26 -13.65 8.67 73.43
C LEU A 26 -13.75 7.12 73.42
N GLY A 27 -12.60 6.40 73.28
CA GLY A 27 -12.39 5.05 73.89
C GLY A 27 -11.99 3.84 72.99
N LEU A 28 -10.68 3.57 72.85
CA LEU A 28 -10.04 2.28 72.45
C LEU A 28 -9.22 1.75 73.68
N PRO A 29 -8.57 0.54 73.72
CA PRO A 29 -8.18 -0.41 72.65
C PRO A 29 -8.58 -1.90 72.94
N LEU A 30 -8.33 -2.90 72.07
CA LEU A 30 -7.05 -3.63 71.87
C LEU A 30 -7.08 -4.45 70.55
N PHE A 31 -5.90 -4.65 69.94
CA PHE A 31 -5.69 -5.13 68.56
C PHE A 31 -5.19 -6.58 68.46
N ILE A 32 -5.44 -7.20 67.30
CA ILE A 32 -4.56 -8.00 66.41
C ILE A 32 -5.51 -8.59 65.33
N ASN A 33 -5.53 -8.07 64.10
CA ASN A 33 -4.60 -8.34 62.96
C ASN A 33 -4.82 -9.75 62.36
N ASP A 34 -4.92 -9.99 61.05
CA ASP A 34 -5.00 -9.14 59.83
C ASP A 34 -5.95 -9.87 58.81
N ASP A 35 -6.25 -9.45 57.57
CA ASP A 35 -5.74 -8.38 56.69
C ASP A 35 -6.90 -7.70 55.92
N VAL A 36 -6.81 -6.38 55.65
CA VAL A 36 -7.58 -5.68 54.57
C VAL A 36 -6.73 -4.53 54.02
N GLU A 37 -6.16 -4.69 52.83
CA GLU A 37 -5.31 -3.67 52.20
C GLU A 37 -6.07 -2.79 51.19
N SER A 38 -6.06 -1.49 51.48
CA SER A 38 -6.19 -0.32 50.59
C SER A 38 -6.73 -0.48 49.15
N CYS A 39 -7.81 0.23 48.84
CA CYS A 39 -8.08 0.75 47.49
C CYS A 39 -7.82 2.27 47.45
N ASN A 40 -6.57 2.67 47.25
CA ASN A 40 -6.26 4.02 46.76
C ASN A 40 -6.71 4.11 45.29
N GLY A 41 -7.77 4.88 45.03
CA GLY A 41 -8.12 5.27 43.66
C GLY A 41 -7.08 6.22 43.06
N PRO A 42 -6.92 6.27 41.73
CA PRO A 42 -6.02 7.22 41.08
C PRO A 42 -6.52 8.66 41.30
N ASP A 43 -5.57 9.55 41.55
CA ASP A 43 -5.81 10.95 41.86
C ASP A 43 -6.43 11.69 40.65
N VAL A 44 -7.64 12.22 40.78
CA VAL A 44 -8.25 13.05 39.73
C VAL A 44 -7.68 14.45 39.86
N SER A 45 -6.57 14.68 39.15
CA SER A 45 -5.97 16.00 39.02
C SER A 45 -6.96 16.96 38.36
N LEU A 46 -7.56 17.84 39.16
CA LEU A 46 -8.38 18.95 38.66
C LEU A 46 -7.52 19.85 37.78
N ALA A 47 -8.02 20.22 36.60
CA ALA A 47 -7.31 21.09 35.67
C ALA A 47 -6.88 22.40 36.36
N SER A 48 -5.63 22.80 36.13
CA SER A 48 -5.07 24.01 36.72
C SER A 48 -5.83 25.27 36.24
N PRO A 49 -5.86 26.37 37.01
CA PRO A 49 -6.59 27.58 36.60
C PRO A 49 -6.18 28.14 35.23
N SER A 50 -4.92 27.94 34.83
CA SER A 50 -4.40 28.29 33.49
C SER A 50 -4.97 27.41 32.37
N GLN A 51 -5.21 26.11 32.62
CA GLN A 51 -5.85 25.21 31.65
C GLN A 51 -7.35 25.50 31.49
N VAL A 52 -8.01 25.99 32.55
CA VAL A 52 -9.42 26.42 32.47
C VAL A 52 -9.56 27.75 31.73
N GLU A 53 -8.57 28.64 31.79
CA GLU A 53 -8.60 29.90 31.04
C GLU A 53 -8.30 29.70 29.55
N SER A 54 -7.34 28.86 29.17
CA SER A 54 -7.07 28.56 27.74
C SER A 54 -8.24 27.86 27.04
N LEU A 55 -9.01 27.02 27.75
CA LEU A 55 -10.27 26.45 27.24
C LEU A 55 -11.34 27.52 26.93
N ARG A 56 -11.32 28.68 27.61
CA ARG A 56 -12.26 29.79 27.37
C ARG A 56 -11.89 30.67 26.18
N GLU A 57 -10.67 30.54 25.67
CA GLU A 57 -10.18 31.28 24.50
C GLU A 57 -10.56 30.60 23.18
N LEU A 58 -10.93 29.32 23.20
CA LEU A 58 -11.39 28.58 22.02
C LEU A 58 -12.86 28.88 21.68
N SER A 59 -13.13 29.12 20.40
CA SER A 59 -14.49 29.31 19.88
C SER A 59 -15.26 27.98 19.72
N GLU A 60 -16.59 28.06 19.65
CA GLU A 60 -17.48 26.90 19.44
C GLU A 60 -17.08 26.02 18.23
N PRO A 61 -16.70 26.54 17.05
CA PRO A 61 -16.18 25.72 15.95
C PRO A 61 -14.86 25.00 16.26
N GLN A 62 -13.96 25.62 17.03
CA GLN A 62 -12.69 25.00 17.42
C GLN A 62 -12.92 23.86 18.42
N LEU A 63 -13.80 24.07 19.41
CA LEU A 63 -14.22 23.04 20.35
C LEU A 63 -14.95 21.87 19.66
N ALA A 64 -15.77 22.14 18.65
CA ALA A 64 -16.43 21.10 17.85
C ALA A 64 -15.43 20.26 17.03
N ASN A 65 -14.41 20.87 16.44
CA ASN A 65 -13.35 20.15 15.74
C ASN A 65 -12.46 19.35 16.71
N ALA A 66 -12.12 19.90 17.89
CA ALA A 66 -11.40 19.16 18.94
C ALA A 66 -12.20 17.94 19.43
N ALA A 67 -13.51 18.09 19.69
CA ALA A 67 -14.39 16.98 20.03
C ALA A 67 -14.49 15.92 18.93
N THR A 68 -14.49 16.36 17.65
CA THR A 68 -14.45 15.45 16.49
C THR A 68 -13.18 14.63 16.47
N ILE A 69 -12.01 15.25 16.70
CA ILE A 69 -10.72 14.55 16.80
C ILE A 69 -10.76 13.51 17.93
N ILE A 70 -11.23 13.88 19.11
CA ILE A 70 -11.38 12.97 20.27
C ILE A 70 -12.28 11.77 19.94
N GLY A 71 -13.47 12.02 19.37
CA GLY A 71 -14.43 10.97 19.01
C GLY A 71 -13.89 10.00 17.96
N VAL A 72 -13.11 10.51 16.98
CA VAL A 72 -12.42 9.65 16.00
C VAL A 72 -11.31 8.83 16.67
N GLY A 73 -10.55 9.41 17.60
CA GLY A 73 -9.53 8.70 18.37
C GLY A 73 -10.11 7.52 19.17
N TYR A 74 -11.21 7.74 19.90
CA TYR A 74 -11.93 6.68 20.61
C TYR A 74 -12.50 5.61 19.68
N ARG A 75 -13.15 6.01 18.57
CA ARG A 75 -13.68 5.09 17.55
C ARG A 75 -12.62 4.17 16.95
N LEU A 76 -11.37 4.63 16.87
CA LEU A 76 -10.23 3.88 16.34
C LEU A 76 -9.43 3.14 17.43
N GLY A 77 -9.88 3.14 18.70
CA GLY A 77 -9.19 2.48 19.80
C GLY A 77 -7.84 3.13 20.19
N VAL A 78 -7.61 4.39 19.81
CA VAL A 78 -6.34 5.08 20.06
C VAL A 78 -6.21 5.38 21.56
N SER A 79 -5.03 5.12 22.12
CA SER A 79 -4.76 5.38 23.54
C SER A 79 -4.88 6.88 23.88
N ARG A 80 -5.15 7.20 25.16
CA ARG A 80 -5.24 8.60 25.66
C ARG A 80 -4.07 9.46 25.15
N LYS A 81 -2.85 8.90 25.17
CA LYS A 81 -1.64 9.57 24.67
C LYS A 81 -1.72 9.92 23.19
N GLY A 82 -2.18 9.00 22.34
CA GLY A 82 -2.34 9.27 20.90
C GLY A 82 -3.40 10.34 20.62
N ILE A 83 -4.46 10.40 21.43
CA ILE A 83 -5.47 11.47 21.34
C ILE A 83 -4.88 12.82 21.74
N VAL A 84 -4.08 12.88 22.83
CA VAL A 84 -3.33 14.09 23.23
C VAL A 84 -2.36 14.55 22.13
N VAL A 85 -1.64 13.63 21.48
CA VAL A 85 -0.75 13.94 20.35
C VAL A 85 -1.54 14.58 19.19
N ALA A 86 -2.68 14.01 18.80
CA ALA A 86 -3.49 14.55 17.71
C ALA A 86 -4.09 15.93 18.04
N LEU A 87 -4.54 16.14 19.29
CA LEU A 87 -5.04 17.43 19.75
C LEU A 87 -3.95 18.51 19.79
N ALA A 88 -2.75 18.18 20.30
CA ALA A 88 -1.62 19.09 20.34
C ALA A 88 -1.19 19.51 18.91
N VAL A 89 -1.13 18.55 17.98
CA VAL A 89 -0.86 18.85 16.57
C VAL A 89 -1.96 19.72 15.96
N ALA A 90 -3.24 19.36 16.07
CA ALA A 90 -4.31 20.15 15.45
C ALA A 90 -4.42 21.58 16.03
N HIS A 91 -4.07 21.79 17.30
CA HIS A 91 -3.95 23.12 17.88
C HIS A 91 -2.76 23.90 17.28
N GLN A 92 -1.58 23.31 17.22
CA GLN A 92 -0.39 23.96 16.67
C GLN A 92 -0.49 24.26 15.17
N GLU A 93 -1.07 23.35 14.39
CA GLU A 93 -1.17 23.49 12.92
C GLU A 93 -2.28 24.47 12.50
N SER A 94 -3.41 24.53 13.22
CA SER A 94 -4.58 25.29 12.76
C SER A 94 -5.37 26.02 13.86
N GLY A 95 -4.98 25.91 15.13
CA GLY A 95 -5.83 26.31 16.25
C GLY A 95 -7.15 25.53 16.29
N PHE A 96 -7.19 24.31 15.75
CA PHE A 96 -8.40 23.53 15.44
C PHE A 96 -9.33 24.13 14.36
N LEU A 97 -8.93 25.12 13.56
CA LEU A 97 -9.77 25.65 12.47
C LEU A 97 -9.62 24.84 11.18
N ASN A 98 -10.72 24.65 10.45
CA ASN A 98 -10.69 23.98 9.16
C ASN A 98 -10.29 24.96 8.05
N TYR A 99 -9.05 24.90 7.59
CA TYR A 99 -8.48 25.82 6.60
C TYR A 99 -8.66 25.33 5.16
N ALA A 100 -9.24 26.17 4.29
CA ALA A 100 -9.06 26.08 2.84
C ALA A 100 -7.76 26.79 2.41
N ASN A 101 -7.28 26.53 1.20
CA ASN A 101 -6.08 27.17 0.64
C ASN A 101 -6.45 28.04 -0.58
N ASP A 102 -5.92 29.25 -0.68
CA ASP A 102 -6.25 30.21 -1.75
C ASP A 102 -5.38 30.11 -3.01
N GLY A 103 -4.46 29.14 -3.06
CA GLY A 103 -3.59 28.88 -4.22
C GLY A 103 -2.47 29.92 -4.40
N ARG A 104 -2.22 30.79 -3.40
CA ARG A 104 -1.22 31.87 -3.52
C ARG A 104 0.14 31.57 -2.86
N GLY A 105 0.34 30.36 -2.35
CA GLY A 105 1.63 29.89 -1.84
C GLY A 105 2.72 29.91 -2.91
N GLY A 106 3.87 30.50 -2.59
CA GLY A 106 5.01 30.63 -3.54
C GLY A 106 5.82 29.35 -3.74
N ASP A 107 5.45 28.30 -3.02
CA ASP A 107 6.08 27.00 -2.85
C ASP A 107 5.19 25.83 -3.31
N LEU A 108 3.96 26.13 -3.77
CA LEU A 108 3.06 25.18 -4.41
C LEU A 108 3.77 24.46 -5.57
N ILE A 109 3.85 23.14 -5.48
CA ILE A 109 4.30 22.33 -6.62
C ILE A 109 3.13 22.12 -7.58
N PHE A 110 3.40 21.85 -8.85
CA PHE A 110 2.38 21.76 -9.90
C PHE A 110 1.27 20.69 -9.64
N LEU A 111 1.50 19.66 -8.80
CA LEU A 111 0.45 18.71 -8.34
C LEU A 111 -0.59 19.34 -7.41
N GLN A 112 -0.36 20.60 -7.02
CA GLN A 112 -1.21 21.40 -6.16
C GLN A 112 -1.87 22.54 -6.95
N ALA A 113 -1.80 22.51 -8.28
CA ALA A 113 -2.61 23.36 -9.15
C ALA A 113 -4.09 23.00 -8.99
N GLY A 114 -4.96 24.00 -8.79
CA GLY A 114 -6.37 23.80 -8.47
C GLY A 114 -6.65 23.67 -6.98
N ILE A 115 -5.67 23.85 -6.08
CA ILE A 115 -5.94 23.80 -4.63
C ILE A 115 -6.92 24.90 -4.17
N GLU A 116 -7.00 26.01 -4.93
CA GLU A 116 -7.99 27.06 -4.75
C GLU A 116 -9.45 26.58 -4.82
N ASP A 117 -9.71 25.40 -5.42
CA ASP A 117 -11.05 24.78 -5.41
C ASP A 117 -11.51 24.40 -3.99
N SER A 118 -10.57 24.29 -3.02
CA SER A 118 -10.88 24.04 -1.61
C SER A 118 -11.70 25.18 -0.97
N LEU A 119 -11.66 26.39 -1.55
CA LEU A 119 -12.53 27.51 -1.18
C LEU A 119 -14.02 27.21 -1.45
N GLY A 120 -14.34 26.23 -2.30
CA GLY A 120 -15.70 25.75 -2.55
C GLY A 120 -16.23 24.76 -1.50
N LEU A 121 -15.36 24.24 -0.62
CA LEU A 121 -15.71 23.26 0.41
C LEU A 121 -15.93 23.93 1.79
N PRO A 122 -16.64 23.29 2.74
CA PRO A 122 -16.89 23.87 4.06
C PRO A 122 -15.61 24.17 4.84
N HIS A 123 -15.32 25.46 5.07
CA HIS A 123 -14.12 25.92 5.76
C HIS A 123 -14.45 27.03 6.78
N GLN A 124 -13.53 27.23 7.72
CA GLN A 124 -13.63 28.20 8.81
C GLN A 124 -12.53 29.27 8.71
N ALA A 125 -11.45 28.98 7.99
CA ALA A 125 -10.36 29.89 7.70
C ALA A 125 -9.80 29.65 6.28
N VAL A 126 -8.98 30.59 5.80
CA VAL A 126 -8.29 30.51 4.51
C VAL A 126 -6.80 30.78 4.74
N GLY A 127 -5.95 29.94 4.14
CA GLY A 127 -4.49 30.05 4.19
C GLY A 127 -3.86 29.99 2.80
N SER A 128 -2.53 30.04 2.77
CA SER A 128 -1.72 29.98 1.54
C SER A 128 -0.42 29.20 1.74
N ASP A 129 -0.25 28.50 2.87
CA ASP A 129 0.98 27.77 3.18
C ASP A 129 1.07 26.48 2.38
N HIS A 130 2.06 26.39 1.49
CA HIS A 130 2.23 25.27 0.56
C HIS A 130 0.86 24.88 -0.03
N GLY A 131 0.54 23.60 -0.06
CA GLY A 131 -0.82 23.11 -0.29
C GLY A 131 -1.46 22.47 0.94
N SER A 132 -1.22 23.03 2.13
CA SER A 132 -1.81 22.58 3.39
C SER A 132 -3.33 22.81 3.41
N LEU A 133 -4.09 21.81 3.88
CA LEU A 133 -5.55 21.87 4.05
C LEU A 133 -5.99 21.34 5.43
N GLY A 134 -7.14 21.82 5.89
CA GLY A 134 -7.89 21.27 7.02
C GLY A 134 -7.27 21.49 8.41
N VAL A 135 -7.89 20.88 9.41
CA VAL A 135 -7.54 21.05 10.85
C VAL A 135 -6.16 20.51 11.24
N PHE A 136 -5.50 19.75 10.37
CA PHE A 136 -4.14 19.22 10.56
C PHE A 136 -3.10 19.82 9.59
N GLN A 137 -3.46 20.84 8.78
CA GLN A 137 -2.60 21.37 7.71
C GLN A 137 -1.99 20.28 6.81
N GLN A 138 -2.79 19.25 6.54
CA GLN A 138 -2.38 18.09 5.76
C GLN A 138 -2.23 18.51 4.30
N GLN A 139 -1.03 18.34 3.74
CA GLN A 139 -0.75 18.81 2.39
C GLN A 139 -1.44 17.95 1.31
N TRP A 140 -2.29 18.60 0.52
CA TRP A 140 -2.96 18.05 -0.66
C TRP A 140 -1.97 17.93 -1.84
N PRO A 141 -2.06 16.90 -2.71
CA PRO A 141 -2.97 15.74 -2.67
C PRO A 141 -2.35 14.49 -2.01
N TRP A 142 -1.44 14.67 -1.04
CA TRP A 142 -0.62 13.59 -0.48
C TRP A 142 -1.29 12.85 0.67
N TRP A 143 -2.01 13.58 1.53
CA TRP A 143 -2.75 12.99 2.63
C TRP A 143 -4.12 12.43 2.21
N GLY A 144 -4.71 12.89 1.10
CA GLY A 144 -6.04 12.48 0.65
C GLY A 144 -6.60 13.31 -0.50
N SER A 145 -7.86 13.03 -0.85
CA SER A 145 -8.63 13.94 -1.72
C SER A 145 -8.91 15.25 -1.00
N MET A 146 -9.24 16.30 -1.76
CA MET A 146 -9.49 17.62 -1.18
C MET A 146 -10.67 17.57 -0.19
N GLU A 147 -11.73 16.86 -0.55
CA GLU A 147 -12.93 16.63 0.26
C GLU A 147 -12.60 15.90 1.58
N GLU A 148 -11.72 14.90 1.56
CA GLU A 148 -11.31 14.20 2.79
C GLU A 148 -10.43 15.06 3.70
N LEU A 149 -9.62 15.96 3.15
CA LEU A 149 -8.76 16.85 3.97
C LEU A 149 -9.55 18.03 4.53
N MET A 150 -10.62 18.43 3.84
CA MET A 150 -11.58 19.44 4.30
C MET A 150 -12.67 18.88 5.23
N ASP A 151 -12.70 17.58 5.51
CA ASP A 151 -13.54 16.95 6.55
C ASP A 151 -12.69 16.70 7.82
N PRO A 152 -12.94 17.40 8.94
CA PRO A 152 -12.17 17.24 10.18
C PRO A 152 -12.12 15.79 10.72
N ALA A 153 -13.17 14.99 10.53
CA ALA A 153 -13.21 13.60 10.99
C ALA A 153 -12.35 12.69 10.11
N LYS A 154 -12.32 12.95 8.80
CA LYS A 154 -11.46 12.23 7.84
C LYS A 154 -9.99 12.63 7.97
N ALA A 155 -9.70 13.92 8.15
CA ALA A 155 -8.36 14.42 8.43
C ALA A 155 -7.79 13.82 9.75
N ALA A 156 -8.62 13.75 10.81
CA ALA A 156 -8.27 13.08 12.06
C ALA A 156 -8.01 11.58 11.88
N GLU A 157 -8.87 10.88 11.15
CA GLU A 157 -8.68 9.44 10.89
C GLU A 157 -7.37 9.17 10.13
N LYS A 158 -7.03 10.01 9.14
CA LYS A 158 -5.75 9.95 8.42
C LYS A 158 -4.56 10.19 9.35
N PHE A 159 -4.64 11.19 10.24
CA PHE A 159 -3.60 11.47 11.23
C PHE A 159 -3.37 10.27 12.17
N TYR A 160 -4.42 9.71 12.76
CA TYR A 160 -4.30 8.55 13.65
C TYR A 160 -3.74 7.31 12.93
N ARG A 161 -4.18 7.04 11.70
CA ARG A 161 -3.64 5.94 10.88
C ARG A 161 -2.17 6.13 10.49
N ALA A 162 -1.68 7.37 10.43
CA ALA A 162 -0.27 7.66 10.27
C ALA A 162 0.51 7.48 11.59
N LEU A 163 -0.02 8.00 12.71
CA LEU A 163 0.57 7.84 14.06
C LEU A 163 0.79 6.38 14.43
N LEU A 164 -0.22 5.52 14.25
CA LEU A 164 -0.15 4.09 14.57
C LEU A 164 0.88 3.31 13.71
N LYS A 165 1.39 3.89 12.62
CA LYS A 165 2.49 3.30 11.81
C LYS A 165 3.88 3.71 12.30
N VAL A 166 4.00 4.71 13.17
CA VAL A 166 5.29 5.18 13.69
C VAL A 166 5.79 4.21 14.77
N ARG A 167 6.77 3.35 14.43
CA ARG A 167 7.27 2.32 15.36
C ARG A 167 7.75 2.93 16.69
N GLY A 168 7.08 2.55 17.79
CA GLY A 168 7.43 2.95 19.16
C GLY A 168 6.93 4.33 19.60
N TRP A 169 6.02 4.95 18.84
CA TRP A 169 5.42 6.26 19.15
C TRP A 169 4.86 6.36 20.58
N GLU A 170 4.39 5.25 21.14
CA GLU A 170 3.86 5.14 22.51
C GLU A 170 4.88 5.57 23.57
N SER A 171 6.16 5.31 23.29
CA SER A 171 7.30 5.64 24.16
C SER A 171 8.01 6.95 23.82
N MET A 172 7.68 7.58 22.70
CA MET A 172 8.19 8.91 22.33
C MET A 172 7.57 10.01 23.23
N ARG A 173 8.19 11.18 23.31
CA ARG A 173 7.49 12.39 23.77
C ARG A 173 6.33 12.68 22.82
N GLU A 174 5.24 13.25 23.33
CA GLU A 174 4.04 13.58 22.55
C GLU A 174 4.40 14.45 21.33
N THR A 175 5.30 15.42 21.52
CA THR A 175 5.82 16.29 20.45
C THR A 175 6.63 15.52 19.40
N ALA A 176 7.41 14.53 19.82
CA ALA A 176 8.23 13.70 18.92
C ALA A 176 7.36 12.71 18.15
N ALA A 177 6.28 12.21 18.75
CA ALA A 177 5.27 11.39 18.07
C ALA A 177 4.50 12.23 17.03
N GLY A 178 4.05 13.43 17.38
CA GLY A 178 3.40 14.37 16.44
C GLY A 178 4.33 14.77 15.28
N GLN A 179 5.58 15.13 15.60
CA GLN A 179 6.60 15.45 14.60
C GLN A 179 6.94 14.27 13.68
N ALA A 180 6.96 13.03 14.19
CA ALA A 180 7.19 11.84 13.36
C ALA A 180 6.06 11.56 12.36
N VAL A 181 4.88 12.18 12.57
CA VAL A 181 3.72 12.10 11.69
C VAL A 181 3.67 13.27 10.71
N GLN A 182 3.83 14.51 11.18
CA GLN A 182 3.71 15.71 10.34
C GLN A 182 4.99 16.09 9.60
N ILE A 183 6.16 15.78 10.16
CA ILE A 183 7.46 16.20 9.63
C ILE A 183 7.53 17.74 9.44
N SER A 184 6.98 18.49 10.40
CA SER A 184 6.94 19.95 10.39
C SER A 184 8.33 20.57 10.50
N ALA A 185 8.46 21.84 10.10
CA ALA A 185 9.70 22.60 10.20
C ALA A 185 10.10 22.94 11.66
N TYR A 186 9.19 22.77 12.63
CA TYR A 186 9.36 23.19 14.03
C TYR A 186 9.12 22.03 15.02
N PRO A 187 10.07 21.09 15.17
CA PRO A 187 9.87 19.81 15.86
C PRO A 187 9.57 19.88 17.37
N ASP A 188 9.84 21.01 18.02
CA ASP A 188 9.56 21.23 19.45
C ASP A 188 8.36 22.15 19.71
N ALA A 189 7.71 22.69 18.67
CA ALA A 189 6.60 23.66 18.83
C ALA A 189 5.40 23.05 19.58
N TYR A 190 5.05 21.80 19.27
CA TYR A 190 3.94 21.05 19.89
C TYR A 190 4.03 20.88 21.43
N ALA A 191 5.13 21.29 22.08
CA ALA A 191 5.32 21.17 23.52
C ALA A 191 4.36 22.05 24.32
N ASP A 192 4.06 23.24 23.80
CA ASP A 192 3.24 24.24 24.48
C ASP A 192 1.74 23.90 24.42
N ASP A 193 1.32 23.04 23.47
CA ASP A 193 -0.07 22.63 23.25
C ASP A 193 -0.51 21.41 24.08
N VAL A 194 0.43 20.57 24.54
CA VAL A 194 0.11 19.36 25.32
C VAL A 194 -0.76 19.66 26.56
N PRO A 195 -0.51 20.71 27.37
CA PRO A 195 -1.35 21.03 28.53
C PRO A 195 -2.80 21.38 28.18
N LEU A 196 -3.05 21.97 27.00
CA LEU A 196 -4.38 22.26 26.47
C LEU A 196 -5.04 20.99 25.91
N ALA A 197 -4.29 20.18 25.16
CA ALA A 197 -4.75 18.89 24.66
C ALA A 197 -5.19 17.94 25.79
N GLU A 198 -4.45 17.90 26.90
CA GLU A 198 -4.83 17.13 28.09
C GLU A 198 -6.09 17.67 28.78
N ALA A 199 -6.27 19.00 28.81
CA ALA A 199 -7.45 19.64 29.38
C ALA A 199 -8.70 19.39 28.51
N LEU A 200 -8.59 19.53 27.19
CA LEU A 200 -9.64 19.21 26.21
C LEU A 200 -10.08 17.75 26.27
N LEU A 201 -9.18 16.82 26.60
CA LEU A 201 -9.51 15.40 26.74
C LEU A 201 -10.10 15.05 28.13
N ALA A 202 -9.94 15.94 29.12
CA ALA A 202 -10.53 15.80 30.45
C ALA A 202 -11.86 16.55 30.60
N ASP A 203 -12.20 17.46 29.68
CA ASP A 203 -13.43 18.25 29.73
C ASP A 203 -14.67 17.41 29.32
N PRO A 204 -15.73 17.36 30.16
CA PRO A 204 -16.95 16.62 29.84
C PRO A 204 -17.73 17.13 28.62
N ALA A 205 -17.57 18.40 28.21
CA ALA A 205 -18.30 18.97 27.08
C ALA A 205 -17.75 18.48 25.73
N THR A 206 -16.43 18.35 25.60
CA THR A 206 -15.74 17.77 24.43
C THR A 206 -15.81 16.25 24.44
N ALA A 207 -15.67 15.59 25.59
CA ALA A 207 -15.83 14.14 25.72
C ALA A 207 -17.27 13.69 25.49
N GLY A 208 -18.26 14.40 26.04
CA GLY A 208 -19.69 14.06 25.91
C GLY A 208 -20.26 14.25 24.50
N ALA A 209 -19.65 15.11 23.67
CA ALA A 209 -20.03 15.25 22.26
C ALA A 209 -19.67 14.01 21.42
N ALA A 210 -18.71 13.18 21.87
CA ALA A 210 -18.32 11.95 21.18
C ALA A 210 -19.41 10.85 21.25
N GLU A 211 -20.20 10.78 22.33
CA GLU A 211 -21.25 9.76 22.49
C GLU A 211 -22.52 10.03 21.65
N VAL A 212 -22.73 11.27 21.18
CA VAL A 212 -23.99 11.65 20.50
C VAL A 212 -24.03 11.20 19.02
N THR A 213 -22.87 10.93 18.42
CA THR A 213 -22.77 10.62 16.98
C THR A 213 -22.96 9.13 16.64
N SER A 214 -22.70 8.22 17.58
CA SER A 214 -22.83 6.77 17.40
C SER A 214 -24.29 6.30 17.32
N ALA A 215 -25.19 6.90 18.10
CA ALA A 215 -26.60 6.50 18.19
C ALA A 215 -27.47 6.82 16.95
N SER A 216 -26.94 7.50 15.94
CA SER A 216 -27.73 8.08 14.84
C SER A 216 -27.60 7.36 13.49
N LEU A 217 -26.84 6.27 13.38
CA LEU A 217 -26.52 5.61 12.10
C LEU A 217 -26.94 4.14 11.95
N GLU A 218 -27.44 3.47 12.99
CA GLU A 218 -27.75 2.03 12.96
C GLU A 218 -29.05 1.62 12.22
N SER A 219 -29.64 2.49 11.39
CA SER A 219 -31.01 2.26 10.84
C SER A 219 -31.17 2.24 9.31
N VAL A 220 -30.12 1.89 8.54
CA VAL A 220 -30.29 1.49 7.12
C VAL A 220 -29.37 0.32 6.74
N SER A 221 -29.92 -0.62 5.96
CA SER A 221 -29.24 -1.73 5.25
C SER A 221 -29.17 -3.10 5.93
N GLY A 222 -30.34 -3.75 6.05
CA GLY A 222 -30.41 -5.22 6.03
C GLY A 222 -30.54 -5.72 4.59
N GLY A 223 -29.62 -6.59 4.15
CA GLY A 223 -29.64 -7.25 2.85
C GLY A 223 -28.75 -8.49 2.86
N CYS A 224 -29.30 -9.66 2.51
CA CYS A 224 -28.62 -10.95 2.67
C CYS A 224 -27.59 -11.21 1.55
N LEU A 225 -26.46 -11.82 1.90
CA LEU A 225 -25.60 -12.58 0.98
C LEU A 225 -25.40 -14.01 1.50
N LEU A 226 -25.00 -14.89 0.59
CA LEU A 226 -24.79 -16.32 0.84
C LEU A 226 -23.48 -16.52 1.64
N GLY A 227 -23.46 -17.48 2.55
CA GLY A 227 -22.49 -17.49 3.66
C GLY A 227 -21.13 -18.12 3.34
N ASP A 228 -20.09 -17.44 3.83
CA ASP A 228 -18.72 -17.93 3.91
C ASP A 228 -18.56 -19.03 4.98
N MET A 229 -17.57 -19.92 4.83
CA MET A 229 -17.14 -20.84 5.89
C MET A 229 -15.90 -20.28 6.62
N PRO A 230 -15.79 -20.48 7.95
CA PRO A 230 -14.71 -19.91 8.75
C PRO A 230 -13.35 -20.62 8.54
N PRO A 231 -12.23 -19.93 8.81
CA PRO A 231 -10.89 -20.51 8.71
C PRO A 231 -10.66 -21.62 9.76
N GLY A 232 -10.10 -22.75 9.33
CA GLY A 232 -9.79 -23.89 10.21
C GLY A 232 -8.59 -23.67 11.13
N THR A 233 -8.58 -24.43 12.24
CA THR A 233 -7.49 -24.48 13.23
C THR A 233 -6.22 -25.14 12.67
N VAL A 234 -5.03 -24.58 12.90
CA VAL A 234 -3.75 -25.19 12.47
C VAL A 234 -3.55 -26.56 13.12
N THR A 235 -3.09 -27.53 12.34
CA THR A 235 -2.74 -28.89 12.81
C THR A 235 -1.27 -29.23 12.55
N TYR A 236 -0.81 -30.35 13.09
CA TYR A 236 0.50 -30.93 12.76
C TYR A 236 0.40 -31.73 11.45
N PRO A 237 1.44 -31.72 10.59
CA PRO A 237 1.38 -32.35 9.27
C PRO A 237 1.31 -33.90 9.30
N LEU A 238 1.49 -34.50 10.47
CA LEU A 238 1.33 -35.93 10.73
C LEU A 238 0.40 -36.13 11.93
N PRO A 239 -0.59 -37.05 11.89
CA PRO A 239 -1.44 -37.32 13.04
C PRO A 239 -0.63 -37.78 14.25
N ALA A 240 -0.94 -37.26 15.45
CA ALA A 240 -0.23 -37.60 16.69
C ALA A 240 -0.24 -39.11 17.02
N SER A 241 -1.24 -39.85 16.53
CA SER A 241 -1.35 -41.32 16.65
C SER A 241 -0.29 -42.09 15.85
N SER A 242 0.46 -41.45 14.95
CA SER A 242 1.48 -42.09 14.12
C SER A 242 2.83 -42.29 14.82
N GLY A 243 3.04 -41.68 16.00
CA GLY A 243 4.26 -41.85 16.78
C GLY A 243 5.52 -41.29 16.15
N TYR A 244 5.38 -40.22 15.34
CA TYR A 244 6.50 -39.54 14.68
C TYR A 244 7.48 -38.90 15.68
N ILE A 245 8.70 -38.62 15.21
CA ILE A 245 9.70 -37.85 15.95
C ILE A 245 10.09 -36.63 15.11
N ASP A 246 9.86 -35.44 15.64
CA ASP A 246 10.38 -34.18 15.09
C ASP A 246 11.89 -34.08 15.37
N ALA A 247 12.69 -33.90 14.32
CA ALA A 247 14.14 -33.78 14.44
C ALA A 247 14.62 -32.40 14.95
N HIS A 248 13.75 -31.37 14.94
CA HIS A 248 14.07 -29.99 15.29
C HIS A 248 15.35 -29.47 14.58
N ASN A 249 15.52 -29.83 13.30
CA ASN A 249 16.79 -29.68 12.59
C ASN A 249 16.85 -28.50 11.61
N PHE A 250 15.85 -27.63 11.59
CA PHE A 250 15.87 -26.36 10.85
C PHE A 250 17.17 -25.56 11.08
N GLY A 251 17.74 -25.01 10.00
CA GLY A 251 19.01 -24.26 10.04
C GLY A 251 20.26 -25.10 10.32
N SER A 252 20.15 -26.41 10.57
CA SER A 252 21.31 -27.27 10.86
C SER A 252 22.21 -27.46 9.62
N ALA A 253 23.51 -27.60 9.82
CA ALA A 253 24.49 -27.82 8.75
C ALA A 253 24.83 -29.31 8.58
N GLY A 254 24.87 -29.81 7.35
CA GLY A 254 25.11 -31.22 7.05
C GLY A 254 25.62 -31.48 5.64
N ALA A 255 26.19 -32.67 5.40
CA ALA A 255 26.85 -33.02 4.13
C ALA A 255 25.89 -33.04 2.91
N ASN A 256 24.59 -33.18 3.15
CA ASN A 256 23.55 -33.19 2.11
C ASN A 256 22.97 -31.80 1.82
N TRP A 257 23.32 -30.77 2.61
CA TRP A 257 22.63 -29.46 2.63
C TRP A 257 23.63 -28.32 2.50
N SER A 258 23.79 -27.79 1.28
CA SER A 258 24.88 -26.85 0.94
C SER A 258 24.79 -25.46 1.58
N LYS A 259 23.65 -25.12 2.22
CA LYS A 259 23.39 -23.82 2.89
C LYS A 259 22.65 -23.93 4.23
N GLY A 260 22.53 -25.12 4.79
CA GLY A 260 21.71 -25.41 5.97
C GLY A 260 20.34 -26.02 5.62
N HIS A 261 19.67 -26.59 6.63
CA HIS A 261 18.35 -27.22 6.48
C HIS A 261 17.23 -26.19 6.36
N THR A 262 16.33 -26.35 5.39
CA THR A 262 15.26 -25.39 5.06
C THR A 262 13.93 -25.67 5.76
N GLY A 263 13.70 -26.91 6.20
CA GLY A 263 12.53 -27.34 6.99
C GLY A 263 12.88 -27.99 8.33
N THR A 264 11.96 -28.80 8.85
CA THR A 264 12.23 -29.82 9.87
C THR A 264 11.84 -31.20 9.35
N ASP A 265 12.55 -32.24 9.78
CA ASP A 265 12.24 -33.62 9.39
C ASP A 265 11.42 -34.33 10.46
N PHE A 266 10.23 -34.80 10.10
CA PHE A 266 9.40 -35.67 10.94
C PHE A 266 9.64 -37.14 10.56
N SER A 267 10.44 -37.84 11.36
CA SER A 267 10.71 -39.28 11.19
C SER A 267 9.46 -40.10 11.50
N ALA A 268 8.99 -40.88 10.52
CA ALA A 268 7.77 -41.67 10.62
C ALA A 268 7.83 -42.92 9.72
N SER A 269 6.92 -43.89 9.96
CA SER A 269 6.84 -45.07 9.09
C SER A 269 6.42 -44.70 7.66
N CYS A 270 6.99 -45.36 6.67
CA CYS A 270 6.55 -45.22 5.27
C CYS A 270 5.05 -45.56 5.17
N GLY A 271 4.27 -44.76 4.46
CA GLY A 271 2.82 -44.92 4.38
C GLY A 271 2.02 -44.27 5.50
N THR A 272 2.66 -43.64 6.50
CA THR A 272 1.95 -42.78 7.46
C THR A 272 1.20 -41.66 6.71
N PRO A 273 -0.09 -41.41 7.00
CA PRO A 273 -0.83 -40.29 6.42
C PRO A 273 -0.16 -38.94 6.67
N VAL A 274 -0.04 -38.13 5.63
CA VAL A 274 0.34 -36.72 5.69
C VAL A 274 -0.91 -35.89 5.50
N VAL A 275 -1.14 -34.93 6.39
CA VAL A 275 -2.28 -34.01 6.37
C VAL A 275 -1.84 -32.58 6.11
N ALA A 276 -2.73 -31.75 5.59
CA ALA A 276 -2.50 -30.31 5.48
C ALA A 276 -2.48 -29.67 6.88
N SER A 277 -1.42 -28.91 7.18
CA SER A 277 -1.28 -28.16 8.44
C SER A 277 -2.14 -26.90 8.50
N THR A 278 -2.57 -26.38 7.34
CA THR A 278 -3.36 -25.15 7.18
C THR A 278 -4.43 -25.34 6.12
N ALA A 279 -5.51 -24.54 6.17
CA ALA A 279 -6.37 -24.38 5.01
C ALA A 279 -5.58 -23.79 3.82
N GLY A 280 -5.96 -24.11 2.59
CA GLY A 280 -5.39 -23.45 1.40
C GLY A 280 -5.47 -24.25 0.10
N THR A 281 -4.87 -23.68 -0.93
CA THR A 281 -4.76 -24.30 -2.26
C THR A 281 -3.50 -25.17 -2.35
N VAL A 282 -3.64 -26.38 -2.87
CA VAL A 282 -2.54 -27.31 -3.18
C VAL A 282 -1.81 -26.86 -4.45
N VAL A 283 -0.48 -26.80 -4.41
CA VAL A 283 0.40 -26.64 -5.57
C VAL A 283 1.44 -27.76 -5.59
N ILE A 284 1.53 -28.50 -6.69
CA ILE A 284 2.39 -29.68 -6.86
C ILE A 284 3.56 -29.33 -7.78
N ARG A 285 4.77 -29.31 -7.21
CA ARG A 285 6.01 -28.99 -7.92
C ARG A 285 6.80 -30.26 -8.23
N THR A 286 7.06 -30.52 -9.51
CA THR A 286 7.84 -31.68 -10.00
C THR A 286 9.26 -31.33 -10.43
N ASP A 287 9.66 -30.06 -10.31
CA ASP A 287 10.97 -29.51 -10.67
C ASP A 287 11.96 -29.45 -9.49
N GLN A 288 11.57 -30.01 -8.34
CA GLN A 288 12.33 -29.97 -7.08
C GLN A 288 12.90 -31.37 -6.75
N PRO A 289 13.95 -31.84 -7.45
CA PRO A 289 14.40 -33.23 -7.37
C PRO A 289 14.90 -33.66 -5.98
N TRP A 290 15.19 -32.71 -5.08
CA TRP A 290 15.55 -33.00 -3.71
C TRP A 290 14.36 -33.56 -2.92
N SER A 291 13.12 -33.12 -3.18
CA SER A 291 11.92 -33.57 -2.47
C SER A 291 11.39 -34.91 -2.98
N GLY A 292 11.91 -35.41 -4.12
CA GLY A 292 11.44 -36.62 -4.78
C GLY A 292 10.64 -36.30 -6.05
N ARG A 293 9.53 -37.02 -6.25
CA ARG A 293 8.67 -36.84 -7.44
C ARG A 293 7.81 -35.58 -7.35
N TRP A 294 7.49 -35.18 -6.12
CA TRP A 294 6.61 -34.07 -5.79
C TRP A 294 7.17 -33.32 -4.60
N LEU A 295 7.18 -32.00 -4.68
CA LEU A 295 7.08 -31.11 -3.53
C LEU A 295 5.63 -30.62 -3.52
N VAL A 296 4.86 -30.99 -2.50
CA VAL A 296 3.51 -30.45 -2.32
C VAL A 296 3.62 -29.17 -1.52
N GLN A 297 2.86 -28.15 -1.90
CA GLN A 297 2.76 -26.88 -1.20
C GLN A 297 1.28 -26.65 -0.87
N VAL A 298 0.94 -26.25 0.35
CA VAL A 298 -0.41 -25.79 0.71
C VAL A 298 -0.32 -24.30 1.03
N SER A 299 -0.96 -23.47 0.23
CA SER A 299 -0.83 -22.00 0.28
C SER A 299 -2.12 -21.33 0.73
N THR A 300 -2.01 -20.43 1.72
CA THR A 300 -3.10 -19.54 2.19
C THR A 300 -3.35 -18.35 1.26
N GLY A 301 -2.79 -18.38 0.04
CA GLY A 301 -2.88 -17.35 -0.99
C GLY A 301 -1.51 -16.83 -1.44
N ILE A 302 -1.47 -16.19 -2.60
CA ILE A 302 -0.20 -15.86 -3.26
C ILE A 302 0.60 -14.84 -2.43
N GLY A 303 1.85 -15.19 -2.13
CA GLY A 303 2.73 -14.35 -1.32
C GLY A 303 2.44 -14.37 0.19
N ARG A 304 1.63 -15.33 0.67
CA ARG A 304 1.25 -15.51 2.08
C ARG A 304 1.87 -16.78 2.69
N LEU A 305 1.42 -17.15 3.88
CA LEU A 305 1.80 -18.38 4.56
C LEU A 305 1.61 -19.58 3.62
N THR A 306 2.68 -20.31 3.37
CA THR A 306 2.69 -21.52 2.55
C THR A 306 3.48 -22.61 3.27
N THR A 307 2.90 -23.79 3.40
CA THR A 307 3.53 -24.96 4.03
C THR A 307 3.98 -25.94 2.95
N TRP A 308 5.17 -26.52 3.08
CA TRP A 308 5.78 -27.39 2.07
C TRP A 308 5.95 -28.81 2.63
N TYR A 309 5.75 -29.83 1.78
CA TYR A 309 5.73 -31.25 2.14
C TYR A 309 6.56 -32.04 1.11
N GLY A 310 7.70 -32.57 1.56
CA GLY A 310 8.68 -33.31 0.74
C GLY A 310 8.81 -34.79 1.11
N HIS A 311 9.49 -35.54 0.25
CA HIS A 311 9.80 -36.99 0.37
C HIS A 311 8.58 -37.94 0.34
N MET A 312 7.39 -37.43 0.01
CA MET A 312 6.14 -38.19 -0.07
C MET A 312 6.17 -39.29 -1.14
N GLN A 313 5.64 -40.47 -0.83
CA GLN A 313 5.59 -41.63 -1.76
C GLN A 313 4.27 -41.73 -2.55
N SER A 314 3.20 -41.09 -2.06
CA SER A 314 1.89 -41.02 -2.72
C SER A 314 1.18 -39.73 -2.36
N LEU A 315 0.37 -39.21 -3.27
CA LEU A 315 -0.54 -38.10 -3.03
C LEU A 315 -1.98 -38.58 -3.01
N THR A 316 -2.84 -37.87 -2.30
CA THR A 316 -4.31 -38.03 -2.29
C THR A 316 -5.05 -36.80 -2.82
N VAL A 317 -4.29 -35.79 -3.26
CA VAL A 317 -4.75 -34.52 -3.84
C VAL A 317 -4.06 -34.27 -5.19
N GLU A 318 -4.70 -33.44 -6.01
CA GLU A 318 -4.21 -32.94 -7.30
C GLU A 318 -3.82 -31.46 -7.22
N ASP A 319 -3.20 -30.94 -8.28
CA ASP A 319 -2.77 -29.53 -8.35
C ASP A 319 -3.99 -28.61 -8.46
N GLY A 320 -4.11 -27.64 -7.55
CA GLY A 320 -5.27 -26.74 -7.44
C GLY A 320 -6.37 -27.16 -6.46
N ASP A 321 -6.27 -28.34 -5.82
CA ASP A 321 -7.24 -28.77 -4.79
C ASP A 321 -7.31 -27.78 -3.62
N GLN A 322 -8.51 -27.57 -3.08
CA GLN A 322 -8.71 -26.84 -1.83
C GLN A 322 -8.75 -27.83 -0.66
N VAL A 323 -7.90 -27.61 0.34
CA VAL A 323 -7.80 -28.46 1.54
C VAL A 323 -8.04 -27.65 2.80
N GLN A 324 -8.61 -28.31 3.81
CA GLN A 324 -8.71 -27.84 5.19
C GLN A 324 -7.62 -28.48 6.06
N PRO A 325 -7.34 -27.94 7.26
CA PRO A 325 -6.51 -28.63 8.23
C PRO A 325 -7.03 -30.04 8.52
N ASP A 326 -6.11 -30.99 8.73
CA ASP A 326 -6.35 -32.43 8.88
C ASP A 326 -6.82 -33.18 7.61
N ASP A 327 -7.08 -32.52 6.48
CA ASP A 327 -7.32 -33.22 5.20
C ASP A 327 -6.05 -33.96 4.75
N GLN A 328 -6.20 -35.24 4.39
CA GLN A 328 -5.07 -36.06 3.94
C GLN A 328 -4.62 -35.65 2.54
N ILE A 329 -3.37 -35.20 2.42
CA ILE A 329 -2.73 -34.82 1.15
C ILE A 329 -1.79 -35.90 0.58
N GLY A 330 -1.41 -36.90 1.38
CA GLY A 330 -0.73 -38.09 0.86
C GLY A 330 -0.17 -39.02 1.94
N THR A 331 0.99 -39.64 1.66
CA THR A 331 1.70 -40.47 2.65
C THR A 331 3.22 -40.26 2.67
N VAL A 332 3.81 -40.42 3.85
CA VAL A 332 5.25 -40.37 4.14
C VAL A 332 6.00 -41.39 3.29
N GLY A 333 7.10 -40.97 2.69
CA GLY A 333 7.97 -41.81 1.87
C GLY A 333 9.46 -41.61 2.18
N SER A 334 10.30 -42.07 1.25
CA SER A 334 11.76 -41.89 1.26
C SER A 334 12.25 -41.54 -0.15
N GLU A 335 11.44 -40.79 -0.90
CA GLU A 335 11.74 -40.36 -2.29
C GLU A 335 12.72 -39.17 -2.30
N GLY A 336 13.46 -38.96 -3.38
CA GLY A 336 14.39 -37.83 -3.50
C GLY A 336 15.66 -37.99 -2.67
N ASN A 337 16.13 -36.90 -2.05
CA ASN A 337 17.38 -36.87 -1.27
C ASN A 337 17.18 -37.34 0.18
N SER A 338 16.55 -38.51 0.36
CA SER A 338 16.20 -39.08 1.66
C SER A 338 16.98 -40.37 1.97
N THR A 339 17.34 -40.56 3.24
CA THR A 339 18.09 -41.74 3.73
C THR A 339 17.22 -42.76 4.48
N GLY A 340 15.92 -42.49 4.62
CA GLY A 340 14.94 -43.30 5.33
C GLY A 340 13.62 -42.55 5.50
N CYS A 341 12.52 -43.25 5.79
CA CYS A 341 11.20 -42.64 5.72
C CYS A 341 10.99 -41.48 6.73
N HIS A 342 10.65 -40.31 6.21
CA HIS A 342 10.33 -39.10 6.95
C HIS A 342 9.53 -38.13 6.05
N LEU A 343 8.81 -37.20 6.68
CA LEU A 343 8.28 -36.02 6.00
C LEU A 343 9.26 -34.87 6.21
N HIS A 344 9.72 -34.25 5.13
CA HIS A 344 10.37 -32.94 5.22
C HIS A 344 9.29 -31.86 5.15
N PHE A 345 9.24 -30.98 6.15
CA PHE A 345 8.20 -29.96 6.28
C PHE A 345 8.81 -28.57 6.40
N GLU A 346 8.45 -27.63 5.52
CA GLU A 346 8.87 -26.22 5.61
C GLU A 346 7.66 -25.31 5.84
N VAL A 347 7.91 -24.14 6.46
CA VAL A 347 6.91 -23.08 6.65
C VAL A 347 7.49 -21.79 6.10
N HIS A 348 6.78 -21.18 5.16
CA HIS A 348 7.19 -19.96 4.48
C HIS A 348 6.20 -18.84 4.75
N SER A 349 6.70 -17.71 5.24
CA SER A 349 5.86 -16.56 5.62
C SER A 349 5.29 -15.76 4.44
N ARG A 350 5.89 -15.84 3.24
CA ARG A 350 5.66 -14.93 2.11
C ARG A 350 5.65 -15.62 0.74
N GLY A 351 5.12 -16.84 0.66
CA GLY A 351 4.82 -17.54 -0.59
C GLY A 351 5.84 -18.59 -1.06
N GLY A 352 6.95 -18.82 -0.34
CA GLY A 352 7.82 -19.96 -0.61
C GLY A 352 9.06 -19.67 -1.44
N SER A 353 10.01 -18.92 -0.85
CA SER A 353 11.38 -18.81 -1.36
C SER A 353 12.32 -19.61 -0.45
N ILE A 354 12.89 -20.68 -1.00
CA ILE A 354 13.70 -21.72 -0.33
C ILE A 354 14.87 -21.20 0.55
N TYR A 355 15.25 -19.91 0.48
CA TYR A 355 16.24 -19.29 1.39
C TYR A 355 15.88 -17.88 1.91
N GLU A 356 14.70 -17.33 1.64
CA GLU A 356 14.42 -15.90 1.89
C GLU A 356 13.25 -15.62 2.84
N ASP A 357 12.32 -16.57 3.04
CA ASP A 357 11.13 -16.39 3.87
C ASP A 357 10.75 -17.59 4.76
N GLY A 358 11.56 -18.64 4.76
CA GLY A 358 11.43 -19.82 5.61
C GLY A 358 11.64 -19.50 7.10
N ILE A 359 10.80 -20.07 7.95
CA ILE A 359 10.83 -19.94 9.41
C ILE A 359 10.90 -21.31 10.07
N ASP A 360 11.40 -21.40 11.32
CA ASP A 360 11.50 -22.66 12.07
C ASP A 360 10.14 -23.36 12.16
N PRO A 361 9.91 -24.50 11.47
CA PRO A 361 8.61 -25.15 11.42
C PRO A 361 8.20 -25.75 12.77
N SER A 362 9.18 -26.24 13.54
CA SER A 362 8.94 -26.79 14.87
C SER A 362 8.56 -25.70 15.86
N GLN A 363 9.14 -24.49 15.76
CA GLN A 363 8.70 -23.34 16.55
C GLN A 363 7.30 -22.90 16.12
N TRP A 364 7.09 -22.70 14.82
CA TRP A 364 5.81 -22.24 14.29
C TRP A 364 4.65 -23.18 14.67
N LEU A 365 4.83 -24.51 14.53
CA LEU A 365 3.81 -25.49 14.93
C LEU A 365 3.53 -25.47 16.44
N ARG A 366 4.53 -25.27 17.30
CA ARG A 366 4.31 -25.13 18.76
C ARG A 366 3.51 -23.88 19.14
N GLU A 367 3.62 -22.83 18.35
CA GLU A 367 2.97 -21.54 18.60
C GLU A 367 1.57 -21.44 17.99
N ASN A 368 1.30 -22.18 16.91
CA ASN A 368 0.07 -22.03 16.12
C ASN A 368 -0.85 -23.25 16.14
N ALA A 369 -0.33 -24.48 16.29
CA ALA A 369 -1.18 -25.68 16.25
C ALA A 369 -2.19 -25.71 17.40
N GLY A 370 -3.47 -25.93 17.08
CA GLY A 370 -4.58 -25.78 18.04
C GLY A 370 -5.18 -24.37 18.13
N HIS A 371 -4.67 -23.40 17.34
CA HIS A 371 -5.25 -22.07 17.18
C HIS A 371 -5.79 -21.87 15.76
N GLU A 372 -6.86 -21.08 15.60
CA GLU A 372 -7.24 -20.54 14.29
C GLU A 372 -6.12 -19.63 13.79
N LEU A 373 -5.82 -19.69 12.49
CA LEU A 373 -5.00 -18.64 11.87
C LEU A 373 -5.80 -17.34 11.90
N GLU A 374 -5.27 -16.31 12.56
CA GLU A 374 -5.84 -14.95 12.43
C GLU A 374 -5.83 -14.55 10.95
N ASP A 375 -7.03 -14.38 10.40
CA ASP A 375 -7.30 -14.50 8.97
C ASP A 375 -6.60 -13.45 8.08
N PRO A 376 -5.67 -13.86 7.20
CA PRO A 376 -5.36 -13.09 6.01
C PRO A 376 -6.40 -13.42 4.94
N GLY A 377 -7.51 -12.68 4.92
CA GLY A 377 -8.76 -13.00 4.19
C GLY A 377 -8.64 -13.68 2.82
N LEU A 378 -9.47 -14.72 2.60
CA LEU A 378 -9.56 -15.52 1.37
C LEU A 378 -10.97 -15.52 0.77
N ASP A 379 -11.08 -15.11 -0.49
CA ASP A 379 -12.10 -15.60 -1.45
C ASP A 379 -11.36 -15.95 -2.76
N PRO A 380 -11.36 -17.23 -3.20
CA PRO A 380 -10.60 -17.68 -4.36
C PRO A 380 -11.18 -17.27 -5.74
N ASP A 381 -12.38 -16.68 -5.84
CA ASP A 381 -12.91 -16.17 -7.12
C ASP A 381 -12.36 -14.77 -7.49
N VAL A 382 -11.47 -14.19 -6.66
CA VAL A 382 -11.03 -12.78 -6.75
C VAL A 382 -9.70 -12.58 -7.47
N ASP A 383 -8.84 -13.59 -7.66
CA ASP A 383 -7.42 -13.39 -8.09
C ASP A 383 -7.20 -13.15 -9.62
N GLN A 384 -8.25 -12.71 -10.33
CA GLN A 384 -8.18 -11.99 -11.62
C GLN A 384 -8.89 -10.62 -11.55
N ALA A 385 -9.68 -10.35 -10.50
CA ALA A 385 -10.51 -9.15 -10.34
C ALA A 385 -9.66 -7.94 -9.91
N GLY A 386 -8.85 -7.44 -10.84
CA GLY A 386 -7.94 -6.32 -10.59
C GLY A 386 -6.64 -6.39 -11.38
N ALA A 387 -6.29 -7.52 -11.99
CA ALA A 387 -5.14 -7.56 -12.90
C ALA A 387 -5.35 -6.58 -14.07
N TYR A 388 -4.26 -5.97 -14.55
CA TYR A 388 -4.27 -5.10 -15.73
C TYR A 388 -2.95 -5.20 -16.51
N THR A 389 -2.99 -5.00 -17.82
CA THR A 389 -1.81 -5.17 -18.67
C THR A 389 -1.06 -3.85 -18.86
N LEU A 390 0.22 -3.82 -18.49
CA LEU A 390 1.13 -2.69 -18.68
C LEU A 390 2.10 -2.99 -19.84
N ALA A 391 2.34 -2.01 -20.71
CA ALA A 391 3.22 -2.15 -21.86
C ALA A 391 4.18 -0.96 -22.07
N THR A 392 5.23 -1.20 -22.86
CA THR A 392 6.06 -0.15 -23.47
C THR A 392 6.30 -0.44 -24.94
N PHE A 393 6.30 0.60 -25.79
CA PHE A 393 6.50 0.44 -27.23
C PHE A 393 7.05 1.70 -27.90
N ASN A 394 8.26 1.59 -28.48
CA ASN A 394 8.76 2.57 -29.44
C ASN A 394 8.06 2.30 -30.79
N VAL A 395 7.24 3.24 -31.26
CA VAL A 395 6.37 3.06 -32.45
C VAL A 395 7.03 3.44 -33.77
N LEU A 396 8.34 3.74 -33.76
CA LEU A 396 9.14 4.23 -34.88
C LEU A 396 8.57 5.53 -35.48
N GLY A 397 9.24 6.65 -35.27
CA GLY A 397 8.73 7.97 -35.63
C GLY A 397 8.45 8.14 -37.13
N HIS A 398 7.42 8.91 -37.48
CA HIS A 398 7.03 9.23 -38.86
C HIS A 398 8.22 9.75 -39.70
N SER A 399 9.16 10.48 -39.09
CA SER A 399 10.43 10.92 -39.69
C SER A 399 11.26 9.80 -40.33
N HIS A 400 11.15 8.57 -39.86
CA HIS A 400 11.88 7.42 -40.37
C HIS A 400 11.30 6.86 -41.67
N THR A 401 9.98 6.90 -41.83
CA THR A 401 9.26 6.26 -42.96
C THR A 401 8.65 7.22 -43.97
N LYS A 402 8.58 8.52 -43.66
CA LYS A 402 8.16 9.53 -44.66
C LYS A 402 9.15 9.59 -45.83
N PRO A 403 8.78 10.19 -46.99
CA PRO A 403 9.72 10.40 -48.10
C PRO A 403 11.01 11.09 -47.64
N GLY A 404 12.16 10.48 -47.93
CA GLY A 404 13.48 10.94 -47.47
C GLY A 404 13.91 10.45 -46.07
N GLY A 405 13.10 9.63 -45.39
CA GLY A 405 13.47 8.93 -44.16
C GLY A 405 14.43 7.76 -44.38
N ASN A 406 14.99 7.23 -43.29
CA ASN A 406 16.00 6.15 -43.33
C ASN A 406 15.43 4.72 -43.36
N LYS A 407 14.10 4.56 -43.39
CA LYS A 407 13.38 3.29 -43.51
C LYS A 407 12.53 3.27 -44.80
N PRO A 408 13.13 3.42 -46.00
CA PRO A 408 12.39 3.38 -47.25
C PRO A 408 11.76 1.99 -47.46
N GLY A 409 10.54 1.96 -48.00
CA GLY A 409 9.79 0.71 -48.27
C GLY A 409 9.01 0.16 -47.08
N TRP A 410 9.13 0.73 -45.88
CA TRP A 410 8.25 0.43 -44.76
C TRP A 410 6.87 1.06 -44.96
N ALA A 411 5.83 0.44 -44.37
CA ALA A 411 4.47 0.98 -44.38
C ALA A 411 4.40 2.41 -43.79
N SER A 412 3.42 3.21 -44.21
CA SER A 412 3.26 4.59 -43.73
C SER A 412 3.01 4.64 -42.22
N SER A 413 3.33 5.76 -41.58
CA SER A 413 3.15 5.91 -40.13
C SER A 413 1.68 5.78 -39.68
N GLN A 414 0.71 6.02 -40.58
CA GLN A 414 -0.72 5.84 -40.29
C GLN A 414 -1.14 4.37 -40.40
N GLU A 415 -0.64 3.64 -41.39
CA GLU A 415 -0.86 2.18 -41.50
C GLU A 415 -0.24 1.45 -40.32
N ARG A 416 0.99 1.80 -39.93
CA ARG A 416 1.63 1.22 -38.75
C ARG A 416 0.89 1.57 -37.46
N MET A 417 0.39 2.80 -37.32
CA MET A 417 -0.42 3.17 -36.14
C MET A 417 -1.76 2.41 -36.07
N ARG A 418 -2.33 2.02 -37.21
CA ARG A 418 -3.49 1.10 -37.24
C ARG A 418 -3.13 -0.29 -36.73
N ALA A 419 -1.99 -0.83 -37.15
CA ALA A 419 -1.47 -2.08 -36.63
C ALA A 419 -1.10 -1.98 -35.14
N THR A 420 -0.55 -0.85 -34.68
CA THR A 420 -0.31 -0.58 -33.25
C THR A 420 -1.61 -0.67 -32.44
N VAL A 421 -2.69 -0.02 -32.88
CA VAL A 421 -4.00 -0.08 -32.18
C VAL A 421 -4.56 -1.51 -32.18
N GLN A 422 -4.43 -2.26 -33.28
CA GLN A 422 -4.82 -3.67 -33.34
C GLN A 422 -4.06 -4.51 -32.30
N LEU A 423 -2.73 -4.34 -32.19
CA LEU A 423 -1.93 -5.02 -31.16
C LEU A 423 -2.35 -4.63 -29.74
N LEU A 424 -2.76 -3.39 -29.48
CA LEU A 424 -3.26 -3.01 -28.15
C LEU A 424 -4.55 -3.75 -27.76
N ASP A 425 -5.46 -3.92 -28.73
CA ASP A 425 -6.73 -4.61 -28.50
C ASP A 425 -6.56 -6.14 -28.47
N GLU A 426 -5.69 -6.70 -29.31
CA GLU A 426 -5.35 -8.14 -29.35
C GLU A 426 -4.67 -8.61 -28.06
N HIS A 427 -3.81 -7.77 -27.46
CA HIS A 427 -3.11 -8.07 -26.20
C HIS A 427 -3.77 -7.45 -24.96
N ALA A 428 -4.98 -6.89 -25.08
CA ALA A 428 -5.75 -6.28 -23.99
C ALA A 428 -4.91 -5.33 -23.11
N ILE A 429 -4.20 -4.39 -23.74
CA ILE A 429 -3.31 -3.45 -23.06
C ILE A 429 -4.12 -2.39 -22.30
N ASP A 430 -3.93 -2.25 -21.00
CA ASP A 430 -4.66 -1.25 -20.20
C ASP A 430 -3.90 0.07 -20.06
N VAL A 431 -2.57 0.02 -19.93
CA VAL A 431 -1.69 1.20 -19.87
C VAL A 431 -0.45 0.96 -20.73
N ILE A 432 -0.03 1.96 -21.51
CA ILE A 432 1.15 1.88 -22.38
C ILE A 432 1.98 3.16 -22.39
N GLY A 433 3.30 3.01 -22.23
CA GLY A 433 4.29 4.03 -22.55
C GLY A 433 4.69 3.99 -24.03
N PHE A 434 4.48 5.08 -24.76
CA PHE A 434 4.88 5.22 -26.16
C PHE A 434 6.16 6.06 -26.32
N GLN A 435 7.06 5.62 -27.18
CA GLN A 435 8.23 6.40 -27.63
C GLN A 435 8.19 6.63 -29.15
N GLU A 436 8.75 7.76 -29.60
CA GLU A 436 8.73 8.26 -30.99
C GLU A 436 7.35 8.57 -31.60
N LEU A 437 6.30 8.68 -30.79
CA LEU A 437 4.93 8.98 -31.25
C LEU A 437 4.78 10.42 -31.78
N GLN A 438 5.23 10.69 -33.01
CA GLN A 438 5.20 12.03 -33.61
C GLN A 438 3.77 12.57 -33.81
N PRO A 439 3.56 13.89 -33.95
CA PRO A 439 2.21 14.50 -33.90
C PRO A 439 1.19 13.88 -34.86
N ILE A 440 1.59 13.52 -36.09
CA ILE A 440 0.72 12.84 -37.07
C ILE A 440 0.33 11.41 -36.66
N GLN A 441 1.21 10.71 -35.91
CA GLN A 441 0.91 9.40 -35.33
C GLN A 441 0.01 9.55 -34.09
N ALA A 442 0.24 10.55 -33.25
CA ALA A 442 -0.63 10.86 -32.10
C ALA A 442 -2.04 11.29 -32.54
N GLU A 443 -2.16 12.04 -33.63
CA GLU A 443 -3.45 12.38 -34.26
C GLU A 443 -4.17 11.14 -34.80
N GLU A 444 -3.48 10.28 -35.56
CA GLU A 444 -4.05 9.02 -36.06
C GLU A 444 -4.43 8.06 -34.92
N PHE A 445 -3.63 7.98 -33.84
CA PHE A 445 -3.96 7.21 -32.65
C PHE A 445 -5.25 7.72 -32.00
N ARG A 446 -5.37 9.04 -31.74
CA ARG A 446 -6.61 9.63 -31.20
C ARG A 446 -7.81 9.40 -32.13
N ARG A 447 -7.61 9.44 -33.45
CA ARG A 447 -8.65 9.19 -34.45
C ARG A 447 -9.12 7.72 -34.50
N LEU A 448 -8.23 6.77 -34.20
CA LEU A 448 -8.51 5.33 -34.23
C LEU A 448 -9.02 4.80 -32.88
N ALA A 449 -8.42 5.26 -31.78
CA ALA A 449 -8.50 4.65 -30.46
C ALA A 449 -9.03 5.61 -29.38
N GLY A 450 -9.29 6.88 -29.69
CA GLY A 450 -9.70 7.90 -28.71
C GLY A 450 -11.05 7.69 -28.02
N SER A 451 -11.86 6.71 -28.46
CA SER A 451 -13.05 6.23 -27.76
C SER A 451 -12.74 5.24 -26.62
N THR A 452 -11.55 4.66 -26.64
CA THR A 452 -11.13 3.52 -25.81
C THR A 452 -9.94 3.89 -24.92
N TYR A 453 -9.02 4.70 -25.45
CA TYR A 453 -7.82 5.17 -24.78
C TYR A 453 -7.76 6.70 -24.75
N GLU A 454 -7.39 7.24 -23.60
CA GLU A 454 -6.91 8.62 -23.49
C GLU A 454 -5.40 8.64 -23.71
N LEU A 455 -4.89 9.68 -24.40
CA LEU A 455 -3.47 9.83 -24.73
C LEU A 455 -2.92 11.11 -24.11
N HIS A 456 -2.17 10.96 -23.02
CA HIS A 456 -1.50 12.04 -22.31
C HIS A 456 -0.07 12.23 -22.80
N SER A 457 0.33 13.48 -23.04
CA SER A 457 1.66 13.85 -23.55
C SER A 457 2.13 15.19 -22.97
N PRO A 458 3.45 15.41 -22.80
CA PRO A 458 4.01 16.73 -22.50
C PRO A 458 3.47 17.84 -23.43
N PRO A 459 3.27 19.07 -22.93
CA PRO A 459 2.78 20.18 -23.75
C PRO A 459 3.66 20.45 -24.97
N GLY A 460 3.08 20.31 -26.16
CA GLY A 460 3.76 20.54 -27.44
C GLY A 460 4.71 19.43 -27.92
N ASP A 461 4.81 18.31 -27.19
CA ASP A 461 5.70 17.20 -27.55
C ASP A 461 5.01 15.84 -27.32
N THR A 462 4.59 15.17 -28.40
CA THR A 462 3.90 13.88 -28.33
C THR A 462 4.83 12.68 -28.37
N GLU A 463 6.12 12.84 -28.72
CA GLU A 463 6.98 11.69 -29.01
C GLU A 463 7.26 10.82 -27.77
N ASN A 464 7.04 11.32 -26.56
CA ASN A 464 6.90 10.50 -25.37
C ASN A 464 5.50 10.73 -24.80
N SER A 465 4.68 9.69 -24.77
CA SER A 465 3.28 9.75 -24.32
C SER A 465 2.94 8.56 -23.44
N ILE A 466 1.89 8.68 -22.64
CA ILE A 466 1.25 7.55 -21.95
C ILE A 466 -0.19 7.47 -22.45
N ALA A 467 -0.62 6.28 -22.88
CA ALA A 467 -2.02 6.01 -23.16
C ALA A 467 -2.59 5.01 -22.15
N PHE A 468 -3.86 5.18 -21.79
CA PHE A 468 -4.54 4.29 -20.84
C PHE A 468 -6.02 4.10 -21.21
N ARG A 469 -6.55 2.91 -20.91
CA ARG A 469 -7.91 2.50 -21.26
C ARG A 469 -8.92 3.16 -20.32
N THR A 470 -9.74 4.07 -20.83
CA THR A 470 -10.61 4.95 -20.01
C THR A 470 -11.71 4.20 -19.25
N ALA A 471 -12.08 3.01 -19.76
CA ALA A 471 -12.98 2.09 -19.08
C ALA A 471 -12.36 1.45 -17.81
N ARG A 472 -11.02 1.37 -17.74
CA ARG A 472 -10.30 0.77 -16.60
C ARG A 472 -9.65 1.80 -15.70
N PHE A 473 -9.14 2.90 -16.25
CA PHE A 473 -8.43 3.94 -15.51
C PHE A 473 -9.10 5.30 -15.60
N GLU A 474 -9.05 6.04 -14.49
CA GLU A 474 -9.38 7.46 -14.39
C GLU A 474 -8.09 8.28 -14.34
N PHE A 475 -8.04 9.37 -15.09
CA PHE A 475 -6.99 10.37 -14.96
C PHE A 475 -7.10 11.08 -13.61
N VAL A 476 -6.03 11.10 -12.82
CA VAL A 476 -5.98 11.86 -11.56
C VAL A 476 -5.13 13.12 -11.71
N ALA A 477 -3.90 12.97 -12.23
CA ALA A 477 -2.97 14.08 -12.43
C ALA A 477 -1.86 13.69 -13.41
N ALA A 478 -1.12 14.67 -13.92
CA ALA A 478 0.09 14.45 -14.69
C ALA A 478 1.17 15.50 -14.47
N ASP A 479 2.39 15.14 -14.84
CA ASP A 479 3.60 15.97 -14.81
C ASP A 479 4.53 15.61 -15.99
N THR A 480 5.70 16.24 -16.01
CA THR A 480 6.84 15.82 -16.79
C THR A 480 8.16 15.82 -16.01
N VAL A 481 9.01 14.80 -16.22
CA VAL A 481 10.41 14.81 -15.78
C VAL A 481 11.36 15.28 -16.88
N ALA A 482 12.26 16.18 -16.49
CA ALA A 482 13.27 16.79 -17.35
C ALA A 482 14.47 15.84 -17.61
N ILE A 483 14.44 15.09 -18.71
CA ILE A 483 15.46 14.11 -19.11
C ILE A 483 16.40 14.71 -20.17
N PRO A 484 17.75 14.58 -20.04
CA PRO A 484 18.66 14.92 -21.12
C PRO A 484 18.53 13.94 -22.28
N TYR A 485 18.21 14.47 -23.45
CA TYR A 485 18.09 13.73 -24.71
C TYR A 485 19.28 14.06 -25.62
N PHE A 486 19.12 13.96 -26.95
CA PHE A 486 20.22 14.18 -27.90
C PHE A 486 20.95 15.51 -27.68
N ASN A 487 22.30 15.43 -27.68
CA ASN A 487 23.20 16.55 -27.40
C ASN A 487 22.92 17.25 -26.04
N GLY A 488 22.41 16.51 -25.05
CA GLY A 488 22.10 17.03 -23.71
C GLY A 488 20.93 18.02 -23.66
N ARG A 489 20.16 18.16 -24.75
CA ARG A 489 18.95 18.99 -24.75
C ARG A 489 17.93 18.35 -23.82
N ILE A 490 17.41 19.11 -22.88
CA ILE A 490 16.34 18.63 -22.00
C ILE A 490 15.07 18.42 -22.81
N ARG A 491 14.48 17.24 -22.64
CA ARG A 491 13.15 16.87 -23.10
C ARG A 491 12.29 16.57 -21.87
N GLN A 492 11.04 16.98 -21.92
CA GLN A 492 10.06 16.66 -20.90
C GLN A 492 9.44 15.30 -21.21
N MET A 493 9.40 14.41 -20.22
CA MET A 493 8.90 13.03 -20.35
C MET A 493 7.72 12.82 -19.40
N PRO A 494 6.58 12.24 -19.84
CA PRO A 494 5.35 12.24 -19.05
C PRO A 494 5.44 11.38 -17.79
N ILE A 495 4.80 11.89 -16.74
CA ILE A 495 4.38 11.16 -15.54
C ILE A 495 2.86 11.30 -15.47
N VAL A 496 2.13 10.22 -15.21
CA VAL A 496 0.66 10.25 -15.04
C VAL A 496 0.28 9.45 -13.81
N ARG A 497 -0.50 10.04 -12.91
CA ARG A 497 -1.20 9.34 -11.82
C ARG A 497 -2.57 8.93 -12.33
N LEU A 498 -2.85 7.63 -12.31
CA LEU A 498 -4.14 7.06 -12.69
C LEU A 498 -4.77 6.38 -11.48
N ARG A 499 -6.10 6.46 -11.38
CA ARG A 499 -6.89 5.67 -10.44
C ARG A 499 -7.49 4.48 -11.19
N ASP A 500 -7.19 3.30 -10.72
CA ASP A 500 -7.82 2.07 -11.17
C ASP A 500 -9.31 2.09 -10.77
N ARG A 501 -10.21 2.02 -11.74
CA ARG A 501 -11.68 2.04 -11.52
C ARG A 501 -12.20 0.76 -10.88
N THR A 502 -11.46 -0.35 -10.97
CA THR A 502 -11.83 -1.65 -10.41
C THR A 502 -11.43 -1.76 -8.94
N THR A 503 -10.19 -1.40 -8.60
CA THR A 503 -9.65 -1.52 -7.24
C THR A 503 -9.71 -0.23 -6.42
N ASN A 504 -9.99 0.92 -7.05
CA ASN A 504 -9.88 2.26 -6.48
C ASN A 504 -8.45 2.59 -5.97
N GLN A 505 -7.44 1.85 -6.43
CA GLN A 505 -6.02 2.10 -6.13
C GLN A 505 -5.45 3.15 -7.09
N ASP A 506 -4.66 4.09 -6.56
CA ASP A 506 -3.90 5.03 -7.38
C ASP A 506 -2.52 4.44 -7.72
N SER A 507 -2.08 4.64 -8.96
CA SER A 507 -0.78 4.20 -9.48
C SER A 507 -0.12 5.33 -10.27
N ILE A 508 1.21 5.44 -10.18
CA ILE A 508 2.00 6.42 -10.94
C ILE A 508 2.72 5.71 -12.09
N PHE A 509 2.52 6.18 -13.31
CA PHE A 509 3.15 5.68 -14.52
C PHE A 509 4.10 6.74 -15.07
N ILE A 510 5.37 6.38 -15.23
CA ILE A 510 6.42 7.21 -15.82
C ILE A 510 6.79 6.57 -17.16
N ASN A 511 6.89 7.36 -18.23
CA ASN A 511 7.39 6.88 -19.52
C ASN A 511 8.53 7.77 -20.02
N VAL A 512 9.64 7.15 -20.45
CA VAL A 512 10.86 7.85 -20.87
C VAL A 512 11.44 7.29 -22.19
N HIS A 513 12.21 8.12 -22.88
CA HIS A 513 13.09 7.70 -23.98
C HIS A 513 14.47 8.32 -23.76
N ASN A 514 15.45 7.50 -23.40
CA ASN A 514 16.83 7.93 -23.18
C ASN A 514 17.60 8.09 -24.52
N PRO A 515 18.65 8.93 -24.59
CA PRO A 515 19.33 9.21 -25.85
C PRO A 515 20.11 8.01 -26.43
N ALA A 516 19.72 7.62 -27.64
CA ALA A 516 20.43 6.65 -28.47
C ALA A 516 21.87 7.08 -28.81
N ASN A 517 22.74 6.11 -29.10
CA ASN A 517 24.05 6.41 -29.68
C ASN A 517 23.89 6.92 -31.13
N THR A 518 24.52 8.04 -31.46
CA THR A 518 24.44 8.64 -32.80
C THR A 518 25.79 9.16 -33.26
N SER A 519 26.08 9.03 -34.55
CA SER A 519 27.30 9.58 -35.17
C SER A 519 27.33 11.11 -35.19
N ARG A 520 26.18 11.77 -35.01
CA ARG A 520 26.04 13.23 -35.08
C ARG A 520 26.39 13.96 -33.77
N PHE A 521 26.19 13.31 -32.62
CA PHE A 521 26.36 13.92 -31.31
C PHE A 521 27.21 13.02 -30.41
N PRO A 522 28.38 13.47 -29.92
CA PRO A 522 29.19 12.70 -28.97
C PRO A 522 28.50 12.59 -27.59
N ASN A 523 29.11 11.86 -26.66
CA ASN A 523 28.77 11.83 -25.23
C ASN A 523 27.36 11.30 -24.84
N GLN A 524 26.65 10.59 -25.73
CA GLN A 524 25.30 10.09 -25.44
C GLN A 524 25.25 9.16 -24.22
N ALA A 525 26.29 8.36 -23.96
CA ALA A 525 26.41 7.55 -22.74
C ALA A 525 26.39 8.39 -21.45
N ALA A 526 27.04 9.57 -21.43
CA ALA A 526 27.02 10.46 -20.27
C ALA A 526 25.63 11.09 -20.06
N HIS A 527 24.91 11.38 -21.15
CA HIS A 527 23.52 11.86 -21.08
C HIS A 527 22.56 10.75 -20.60
N ARG A 528 22.76 9.48 -20.98
CA ARG A 528 22.02 8.34 -20.41
C ARG A 528 22.30 8.16 -18.91
N ALA A 529 23.55 8.27 -18.47
CA ALA A 529 23.89 8.19 -17.04
C ALA A 529 23.20 9.29 -16.21
N GLU A 530 23.16 10.53 -16.71
CA GLU A 530 22.42 11.64 -16.09
C GLU A 530 20.89 11.43 -16.14
N ALA A 531 20.36 10.87 -17.23
CA ALA A 531 18.94 10.51 -17.33
C ALA A 531 18.54 9.48 -16.26
N VAL A 532 19.33 8.39 -16.13
CA VAL A 532 19.13 7.33 -15.12
C VAL A 532 19.24 7.90 -13.71
N ARG A 533 20.21 8.80 -13.44
CA ARG A 533 20.33 9.49 -12.15
C ARG A 533 19.05 10.22 -11.77
N ARG A 534 18.48 11.00 -12.71
CA ARG A 534 17.21 11.74 -12.51
C ARG A 534 16.01 10.82 -12.35
N GLN A 535 15.97 9.71 -13.08
CA GLN A 535 14.91 8.71 -12.97
C GLN A 535 14.92 8.04 -11.59
N VAL A 536 16.10 7.68 -11.06
CA VAL A 536 16.25 7.15 -9.69
C VAL A 536 15.85 8.18 -8.63
N GLU A 537 16.27 9.44 -8.81
CA GLU A 537 15.94 10.55 -7.90
C GLU A 537 14.43 10.85 -7.87
N LEU A 538 13.79 10.87 -9.04
CA LEU A 538 12.34 10.95 -9.18
C LEU A 538 11.64 9.78 -8.48
N VAL A 539 11.95 8.53 -8.85
CA VAL A 539 11.26 7.35 -8.30
C VAL A 539 11.42 7.27 -6.78
N ARG A 540 12.59 7.61 -6.23
CA ARG A 540 12.79 7.70 -4.78
C ARG A 540 11.90 8.77 -4.14
N SER A 541 11.84 9.98 -4.71
CA SER A 541 11.02 11.06 -4.15
C SER A 541 9.52 10.75 -4.24
N LEU A 542 9.06 10.13 -5.33
CA LEU A 542 7.68 9.64 -5.48
C LEU A 542 7.38 8.55 -4.43
N ARG A 543 8.19 7.49 -4.36
CA ARG A 543 7.96 6.39 -3.40
C ARG A 543 7.98 6.86 -1.94
N GLN A 544 8.83 7.81 -1.59
CA GLN A 544 8.87 8.44 -0.27
C GLN A 544 7.64 9.32 0.04
N ARG A 545 7.02 9.93 -0.98
CA ARG A 545 5.94 10.91 -0.82
C ARG A 545 4.53 10.33 -0.92
N TYR A 546 4.30 9.32 -1.77
CA TYR A 546 2.96 8.76 -2.01
C TYR A 546 2.75 7.38 -1.39
N ALA A 547 3.81 6.57 -1.25
CA ALA A 547 3.71 5.16 -0.87
C ALA A 547 2.67 4.35 -1.70
N ILE A 548 2.53 4.67 -2.99
CA ILE A 548 1.68 3.98 -3.97
C ILE A 548 2.51 3.33 -5.09
N PRO A 549 1.98 2.27 -5.74
CA PRO A 549 2.55 1.66 -6.93
C PRO A 549 3.13 2.66 -7.93
N THR A 550 4.42 2.50 -8.25
CA THR A 550 5.14 3.37 -9.18
C THR A 550 5.81 2.55 -10.27
N PHE A 551 5.48 2.83 -11.53
CA PHE A 551 5.96 2.12 -12.70
C PHE A 551 6.81 3.04 -13.58
N LEU A 552 7.87 2.49 -14.16
CA LEU A 552 8.70 3.15 -15.18
C LEU A 552 8.74 2.27 -16.43
N THR A 553 8.30 2.86 -17.54
CA THR A 553 8.33 2.30 -18.89
C THR A 553 9.30 3.10 -19.75
N GLY A 554 9.89 2.49 -20.78
CA GLY A 554 10.67 3.27 -21.75
C GLY A 554 11.66 2.50 -22.61
N ASP A 555 12.03 3.12 -23.73
CA ASP A 555 13.27 2.81 -24.46
C ASP A 555 14.43 3.51 -23.74
N LEU A 556 15.24 2.75 -23.01
CA LEU A 556 16.35 3.29 -22.24
C LEU A 556 17.64 3.41 -23.06
N ASN A 557 17.64 2.97 -24.33
CA ASN A 557 18.80 2.96 -25.24
C ASN A 557 20.08 2.35 -24.64
N ASP A 558 19.92 1.55 -23.60
CA ASP A 558 20.95 0.88 -22.83
C ASP A 558 20.34 -0.33 -22.12
N ARG A 559 21.12 -1.39 -22.01
CA ARG A 559 20.68 -2.66 -21.41
C ARG A 559 21.22 -2.86 -20.01
N ARG A 560 22.49 -2.55 -19.77
CA ARG A 560 23.15 -2.89 -18.50
C ARG A 560 23.15 -1.71 -17.54
N ASP A 561 23.65 -0.57 -17.98
CA ASP A 561 23.94 0.53 -17.06
C ASP A 561 22.64 1.23 -16.65
N ALA A 562 21.66 1.30 -17.55
CA ALA A 562 20.32 1.78 -17.23
C ALA A 562 19.55 0.83 -16.28
N PHE A 563 19.50 -0.47 -16.60
CA PHE A 563 18.90 -1.48 -15.72
C PHE A 563 19.53 -1.43 -14.32
N CYS A 564 20.85 -1.57 -14.23
CA CYS A 564 21.56 -1.60 -12.96
C CYS A 564 21.42 -0.30 -12.17
N GLY A 565 21.39 0.86 -12.84
CA GLY A 565 21.17 2.13 -12.17
C GLY A 565 19.76 2.26 -11.58
N LEU A 566 18.73 1.85 -12.33
CA LEU A 566 17.33 1.92 -11.91
C LEU A 566 16.96 0.88 -10.83
N THR A 567 17.63 -0.26 -10.81
CA THR A 567 17.34 -1.34 -9.85
C THR A 567 18.23 -1.35 -8.62
N ALA A 568 19.37 -0.65 -8.64
CA ALA A 568 20.33 -0.60 -7.53
C ALA A 568 19.67 -0.23 -6.19
N GLY A 569 19.85 -1.09 -5.18
CA GLY A 569 19.33 -0.88 -3.84
C GLY A 569 17.81 -1.05 -3.71
N GLY A 570 17.15 -1.77 -4.63
CA GLY A 570 15.71 -2.03 -4.54
C GLY A 570 14.85 -0.78 -4.82
N VAL A 571 15.34 0.12 -5.67
CA VAL A 571 14.56 1.30 -6.10
C VAL A 571 13.39 0.87 -6.99
N LEU A 572 13.64 -0.05 -7.92
CA LEU A 572 12.64 -0.72 -8.77
C LEU A 572 13.02 -2.19 -8.98
N ALA A 573 12.00 -3.02 -9.24
CA ALA A 573 12.11 -4.37 -9.79
C ALA A 573 11.70 -4.37 -11.27
N ALA A 574 12.41 -5.10 -12.12
CA ALA A 574 12.04 -5.25 -13.53
C ALA A 574 11.12 -6.46 -13.73
N SER A 575 10.12 -6.33 -14.62
CA SER A 575 9.23 -7.44 -15.03
C SER A 575 10.00 -8.67 -15.53
N ALA A 576 11.11 -8.46 -16.24
CA ALA A 576 11.98 -9.53 -16.76
C ALA A 576 12.87 -10.21 -15.69
N GLY A 577 12.82 -9.78 -14.42
CA GLY A 577 13.71 -10.26 -13.36
C GLY A 577 15.12 -9.68 -13.41
N GLY A 578 16.10 -10.39 -12.84
CA GLY A 578 17.53 -10.01 -12.83
C GLY A 578 18.04 -9.24 -11.60
N ASN A 579 17.19 -9.01 -10.59
CA ASN A 579 17.56 -8.34 -9.34
C ASN A 579 17.69 -9.31 -8.17
N GLY A 580 18.89 -9.82 -7.94
CA GLY A 580 19.22 -10.64 -6.77
C GLY A 580 20.54 -10.23 -6.14
N GLY A 581 20.50 -9.60 -4.97
CA GLY A 581 21.68 -9.30 -4.15
C GLY A 581 22.64 -8.23 -4.69
N SER A 582 23.90 -8.31 -4.27
CA SER A 582 24.93 -7.27 -4.44
C SER A 582 25.58 -7.18 -5.84
N SER A 583 25.15 -8.03 -6.79
CA SER A 583 25.66 -8.05 -8.16
C SER A 583 24.53 -7.91 -9.17
N CYS A 584 24.47 -6.79 -9.87
CA CYS A 584 23.49 -6.57 -10.93
C CYS A 584 23.83 -7.33 -12.23
N SER A 585 22.86 -8.11 -12.72
CA SER A 585 22.92 -8.79 -14.01
C SER A 585 21.55 -8.73 -14.70
N PRO A 586 21.36 -7.90 -15.75
CA PRO A 586 20.11 -7.92 -16.52
C PRO A 586 19.90 -9.28 -17.19
N PRO A 587 18.65 -9.72 -17.42
CA PRO A 587 18.33 -10.99 -18.09
C PRO A 587 19.04 -11.13 -19.44
N ALA A 588 19.34 -12.37 -19.84
CA ALA A 588 20.20 -12.69 -20.99
C ALA A 588 19.59 -12.28 -22.35
N ASP A 589 18.28 -12.29 -22.43
CA ASP A 589 17.38 -12.03 -23.56
C ASP A 589 16.77 -10.61 -23.56
N ALA A 590 16.77 -9.92 -22.42
CA ALA A 590 16.23 -8.56 -22.31
C ALA A 590 16.92 -7.56 -23.27
N GLY A 591 16.12 -6.64 -23.83
CA GLY A 591 16.51 -5.64 -24.82
C GLY A 591 16.99 -4.31 -24.21
N ILE A 592 16.52 -3.20 -24.81
CA ILE A 592 16.70 -1.83 -24.30
C ILE A 592 15.37 -1.19 -23.87
N ASP A 593 14.26 -1.84 -24.17
CA ASP A 593 12.90 -1.47 -23.81
C ASP A 593 12.53 -2.17 -22.48
N TRP A 594 12.16 -1.39 -21.47
CA TRP A 594 11.99 -1.90 -20.10
C TRP A 594 10.64 -1.54 -19.50
N ILE A 595 10.11 -2.45 -18.68
CA ILE A 595 9.04 -2.20 -17.72
C ILE A 595 9.55 -2.56 -16.34
N LEU A 596 9.57 -1.57 -15.45
CA LEU A 596 9.95 -1.69 -14.05
C LEU A 596 8.83 -1.17 -13.14
N GLY A 597 8.71 -1.75 -11.96
CA GLY A 597 7.76 -1.37 -10.92
C GLY A 597 8.44 -1.23 -9.56
N SER A 598 7.80 -0.54 -8.62
CA SER A 598 8.25 -0.47 -7.23
C SER A 598 8.22 -1.88 -6.57
N PRO A 599 9.09 -2.20 -5.58
CA PRO A 599 9.16 -3.53 -4.96
C PRO A 599 7.86 -4.00 -4.30
N ASP A 600 6.97 -3.06 -4.01
CA ASP A 600 5.62 -3.27 -3.51
C ASP A 600 4.63 -3.77 -4.57
N VAL A 601 4.93 -3.75 -5.88
CA VAL A 601 4.03 -4.28 -6.93
C VAL A 601 4.41 -5.68 -7.40
N ARG A 602 3.40 -6.50 -7.72
CA ARG A 602 3.59 -7.83 -8.33
C ARG A 602 3.47 -7.72 -9.86
N LEU A 603 4.61 -7.77 -10.54
CA LEU A 603 4.70 -7.91 -12.00
C LEU A 603 4.81 -9.41 -12.35
N ILE A 604 3.91 -9.93 -13.19
CA ILE A 604 3.95 -11.32 -13.67
C ILE A 604 3.81 -11.38 -15.19
N GLY A 605 4.49 -12.37 -15.79
CA GLY A 605 4.64 -12.46 -17.24
C GLY A 605 5.52 -11.32 -17.77
N HIS A 606 6.55 -11.66 -18.53
CA HIS A 606 7.30 -10.69 -19.31
C HIS A 606 7.35 -11.22 -20.74
N GLU A 607 6.72 -10.51 -21.67
CA GLU A 607 6.73 -10.87 -23.08
C GLU A 607 7.40 -9.76 -23.89
N SER A 608 8.21 -10.16 -24.87
CA SER A 608 8.90 -9.27 -25.81
C SER A 608 8.51 -9.66 -27.23
N LEU A 609 7.39 -9.09 -27.68
CA LEU A 609 6.72 -9.47 -28.92
C LEU A 609 7.46 -8.83 -30.11
N SER A 610 8.28 -9.65 -30.79
CA SER A 610 9.05 -9.24 -31.98
C SER A 610 8.52 -9.79 -33.30
N ALA A 611 7.90 -10.98 -33.28
CA ALA A 611 7.37 -11.62 -34.49
C ALA A 611 6.14 -10.87 -35.02
N GLY A 612 6.03 -10.68 -36.34
CA GLY A 612 4.96 -9.88 -36.97
C GLY A 612 5.07 -8.37 -36.75
N ILE A 613 5.70 -7.92 -35.66
CA ILE A 613 5.94 -6.50 -35.37
C ILE A 613 7.18 -5.99 -36.11
N ARG A 614 8.29 -6.74 -36.03
CA ARG A 614 9.60 -6.26 -36.45
C ARG A 614 9.77 -6.28 -37.97
N GLY A 615 9.83 -5.10 -38.58
CA GLY A 615 9.92 -4.93 -40.04
C GLY A 615 8.61 -4.49 -40.70
N GLU A 616 7.50 -4.56 -39.98
CA GLU A 616 6.16 -4.26 -40.48
C GLU A 616 5.53 -3.07 -39.72
N VAL A 617 5.61 -3.08 -38.39
CA VAL A 617 4.99 -2.06 -37.50
C VAL A 617 6.03 -1.18 -36.83
N SER A 618 7.08 -1.77 -36.26
CA SER A 618 8.22 -1.07 -35.63
C SER A 618 9.52 -1.87 -35.86
N ASP A 619 10.67 -1.32 -35.48
CA ASP A 619 11.93 -2.08 -35.32
C ASP A 619 12.24 -2.47 -33.88
N HIS A 620 11.43 -2.00 -32.92
CA HIS A 620 11.38 -2.42 -31.52
C HIS A 620 10.27 -3.46 -31.27
N PRO A 621 10.39 -4.30 -30.24
CA PRO A 621 9.30 -5.17 -29.78
C PRO A 621 8.21 -4.37 -29.05
N LEU A 622 6.99 -4.90 -29.01
CA LEU A 622 6.01 -4.55 -27.97
C LEU A 622 6.39 -5.37 -26.73
N VAL A 623 6.73 -4.69 -25.63
CA VAL A 623 7.02 -5.36 -24.35
C VAL A 623 5.81 -5.23 -23.44
N THR A 624 5.40 -6.32 -22.80
CA THR A 624 4.21 -6.37 -21.93
C THR A 624 4.50 -7.07 -20.61
N THR A 625 3.70 -6.75 -19.59
CA THR A 625 3.63 -7.48 -18.32
C THR A 625 2.24 -7.33 -17.71
N SER A 626 1.77 -8.34 -16.98
CA SER A 626 0.55 -8.22 -16.17
C SER A 626 0.92 -7.65 -14.79
N VAL A 627 0.23 -6.59 -14.40
CA VAL A 627 0.33 -6.00 -13.07
C VAL A 627 -0.78 -6.57 -12.20
N ILE A 628 -0.42 -7.05 -11.01
CA ILE A 628 -1.39 -7.41 -9.98
C ILE A 628 -1.34 -6.36 -8.87
N PRO A 629 -2.42 -5.58 -8.66
CA PRO A 629 -2.53 -4.58 -7.60
C PRO A 629 -2.30 -5.19 -6.22
N THR A 630 -1.40 -4.58 -5.45
CA THR A 630 -1.02 -5.04 -4.12
C THR A 630 -1.78 -4.27 -3.05
N GLY A 631 -3.09 -4.56 -2.94
CA GLY A 631 -3.98 -4.08 -1.89
C GLY A 631 -5.11 -3.18 -2.40
N GLY A 632 -6.34 -3.70 -2.38
CA GLY A 632 -7.52 -2.98 -2.86
C GLY A 632 -8.84 -3.76 -2.87
N VAL A 633 -9.06 -4.67 -1.92
CA VAL A 633 -10.41 -5.17 -1.58
C VAL A 633 -10.82 -4.51 -0.25
N ARG A 634 -12.08 -4.11 -0.13
CA ARG A 634 -12.58 -3.18 0.90
C ARG A 634 -12.72 -3.79 2.28
#